data_AF-A0A544YMX6-F1
#
_entry.id   AF-A0A544YMX6-F1
#
_cell.length_a   1.000
_cell.length_b   1.000
_cell.length_c   1.000
_cell.angle_alpha   90.00
_cell.angle_beta   90.00
_cell.angle_gamma   90.00
#
_symmetry.space_group_name_H-M   'P 1'
#
loop_
_entity.id
_entity.type
_entity.pdbx_description
1 polymer ?
#
loop_
_entity_poly.entity_id
_entity_poly.type
_entity_poly.pdbx_seq_one_letter_code
_entity_poly.pdbx_strand_id
1 'polypeptide(L)'
;MARLANPSPDPREVALSATLSGAADSAVDVSVFLCTDGSPFKRCRGGAVTTWEKENISRALRARRDVRTIVFEDRRTAFENFRRSDADLELLEATRVEDMPESFRLKLVPGADPQAVLRAAIDLPGVSNAVDEGCLRNDPNDSGRCDVLDE
;
A
#
# COMPACT_ATOMS: atom_id res chain seq x y z
N MET A 1 32.17 25.29 -36.01
CA MET A 1 31.04 24.94 -35.12
C MET A 1 31.57 24.04 -34.02
N ALA A 2 31.92 24.59 -32.86
CA ALA A 2 32.40 23.80 -31.72
C ALA A 2 31.20 23.32 -30.90
N ARG A 3 31.01 22.01 -30.79
CA ARG A 3 30.08 21.42 -29.81
C ARG A 3 30.75 21.51 -28.45
N LEU A 4 30.18 22.30 -27.54
CA LEU A 4 30.54 22.28 -26.13
C LEU A 4 30.19 20.89 -25.59
N ALA A 5 31.19 20.15 -25.13
CA ALA A 5 30.97 18.94 -24.37
C ALA A 5 30.36 19.33 -23.01
N ASN A 6 29.18 18.78 -22.69
CA ASN A 6 28.64 18.92 -21.34
C ASN A 6 29.58 18.21 -20.35
N PRO A 7 29.92 18.83 -19.21
CA PRO A 7 30.69 18.16 -18.19
C PRO A 7 29.91 16.96 -17.65
N SER A 8 30.57 15.80 -17.56
CA SER A 8 30.03 14.64 -16.86
C SER A 8 29.78 15.01 -15.40
N PRO A 9 28.66 14.57 -14.80
CA PRO A 9 28.33 14.89 -13.42
C PRO A 9 29.39 14.32 -12.47
N ASP A 10 29.68 15.08 -11.41
CA ASP A 10 30.70 14.75 -10.42
C ASP A 10 30.24 13.49 -9.62
N PRO A 11 31.11 12.48 -9.42
CA PRO A 11 30.75 11.26 -8.67
C PRO A 11 30.16 11.51 -7.27
N ARG A 12 30.46 12.68 -6.68
CA ARG A 12 29.93 13.09 -5.38
C ARG A 12 28.45 13.52 -5.42
N GLU A 13 27.93 14.00 -6.55
CA GLU A 13 26.49 14.31 -6.70
C GLU A 13 25.64 13.03 -6.88
N VAL A 14 26.20 12.01 -7.53
CA VAL A 14 25.51 10.73 -7.76
C VAL A 14 25.29 9.97 -6.44
N ALA A 15 26.25 10.06 -5.50
CA ALA A 15 26.16 9.41 -4.20
C ALA A 15 25.05 10.00 -3.30
N LEU A 16 24.76 11.30 -3.42
CA LEU A 16 23.72 11.96 -2.63
C LEU A 16 22.31 11.63 -3.13
N SER A 17 22.15 11.34 -4.43
CA SER A 17 20.88 10.90 -5.01
C SER A 17 20.58 9.42 -4.73
N ALA A 18 21.61 8.57 -4.67
CA ALA A 18 21.46 7.14 -4.42
C ALA A 18 21.01 6.81 -2.98
N THR A 19 21.41 7.62 -1.99
CA THR A 19 21.01 7.42 -0.59
C THR A 19 19.56 7.82 -0.30
N LEU A 20 18.98 8.75 -1.08
CA LEU A 20 17.56 9.10 -1.01
C LEU A 20 16.66 8.12 -1.79
N SER A 21 17.21 7.42 -2.78
CA SER A 21 16.46 6.53 -3.66
C SER A 21 16.07 5.18 -3.01
N GLY A 22 16.79 4.74 -1.98
CA GLY A 22 16.53 3.45 -1.32
C GLY A 22 15.24 3.40 -0.50
N ALA A 23 14.80 4.53 0.07
CA ALA A 23 13.55 4.63 0.81
C ALA A 23 12.33 4.71 -0.12
N ALA A 24 12.46 5.43 -1.25
CA ALA A 24 11.38 5.63 -2.22
C ALA A 24 11.02 4.33 -2.95
N ASP A 25 12.00 3.49 -3.28
CA ASP A 25 11.75 2.25 -4.02
C ASP A 25 11.20 1.13 -3.13
N SER A 26 11.04 1.36 -1.82
CA SER A 26 10.41 0.44 -0.86
C SER A 26 8.98 0.84 -0.50
N ALA A 27 8.61 2.10 -0.74
CA ALA A 27 7.34 2.66 -0.33
C ALA A 27 6.16 1.95 -1.01
N VAL A 28 5.10 1.71 -0.22
CA VAL A 28 3.83 1.19 -0.72
C VAL A 28 2.99 2.36 -1.22
N ASP A 29 2.36 2.20 -2.38
CA ASP A 29 1.46 3.22 -2.93
C ASP A 29 0.02 2.94 -2.50
N VAL A 30 -0.40 1.68 -2.56
CA VAL A 30 -1.76 1.27 -2.19
C VAL A 30 -1.72 0.02 -1.31
N SER A 31 -2.52 0.02 -0.25
CA SER A 31 -2.79 -1.17 0.58
C SER A 31 -4.22 -1.63 0.39
N VAL A 32 -4.42 -2.88 0.01
CA VAL A 32 -5.74 -3.52 -0.09
C VAL A 32 -5.89 -4.49 1.08
N PHE A 33 -6.68 -4.11 2.08
CA PHE A 33 -6.92 -4.88 3.29
C PHE A 33 -8.03 -5.91 3.07
N LEU A 34 -7.86 -7.09 3.67
CA LEU A 34 -8.80 -8.19 3.52
C LEU A 34 -9.80 -8.23 4.68
N CYS A 35 -10.96 -8.83 4.43
CA CYS A 35 -11.94 -9.10 5.47
C CYS A 35 -11.37 -10.10 6.50
N THR A 36 -11.58 -9.78 7.77
CA THR A 36 -11.31 -10.64 8.93
C THR A 36 -12.60 -10.91 9.69
N ASP A 37 -12.59 -11.91 10.58
CA ASP A 37 -13.69 -12.11 11.50
C ASP A 37 -13.85 -10.88 12.40
N GLY A 38 -15.07 -10.33 12.46
CA GLY A 38 -15.35 -9.11 13.21
C GLY A 38 -15.02 -7.80 12.46
N SER A 39 -14.59 -7.85 11.19
CA SER A 39 -14.46 -6.64 10.36
C SER A 39 -15.74 -5.80 10.37
N PRO A 40 -15.68 -4.49 10.68
CA PRO A 40 -16.87 -3.65 10.86
C PRO A 40 -17.54 -3.24 9.53
N PHE A 41 -16.94 -3.59 8.40
CA PHE A 41 -17.40 -3.18 7.08
C PHE A 41 -18.60 -4.01 6.61
N LYS A 42 -19.62 -3.33 6.04
CA LYS A 42 -20.83 -3.99 5.52
C LYS A 42 -20.53 -5.10 4.50
N ARG A 43 -19.46 -4.92 3.70
CA ARG A 43 -18.98 -5.88 2.69
C ARG A 43 -18.34 -7.13 3.29
N CYS A 44 -17.90 -7.07 4.56
CA CYS A 44 -17.33 -8.20 5.29
C CYS A 44 -18.35 -8.97 6.15
N ARG A 45 -19.66 -8.74 5.98
CA ARG A 45 -20.69 -9.52 6.70
C ARG A 45 -20.66 -11.02 6.38
N GLY A 46 -20.01 -11.43 5.28
CA GLY A 46 -19.74 -12.83 4.96
C GLY A 46 -18.66 -13.49 5.84
N GLY A 47 -17.97 -12.72 6.69
CA GLY A 47 -16.89 -13.19 7.55
C GLY A 47 -15.51 -12.94 6.96
N ALA A 48 -14.51 -13.64 7.50
CA ALA A 48 -13.14 -13.59 6.99
C ALA A 48 -13.02 -14.03 5.52
N VAL A 49 -12.03 -13.46 4.83
CA VAL A 49 -11.68 -13.82 3.45
C VAL A 49 -11.36 -15.31 3.32
N THR A 50 -11.92 -15.96 2.30
CA THR A 50 -11.60 -17.35 1.96
C THR A 50 -10.29 -17.46 1.17
N THR A 51 -9.70 -18.65 1.13
CA THR A 51 -8.52 -18.91 0.27
C THR A 51 -8.80 -18.60 -1.19
N TRP A 52 -9.98 -18.97 -1.69
CA TRP A 52 -10.38 -18.72 -3.08
C TRP A 52 -10.56 -17.22 -3.37
N GLU A 53 -11.17 -16.46 -2.46
CA GLU A 53 -11.26 -15.00 -2.60
C GLU A 53 -9.88 -14.35 -2.58
N LYS A 54 -9.00 -14.77 -1.67
CA LYS A 54 -7.61 -14.25 -1.60
C LYS A 54 -6.85 -14.49 -2.91
N GLU A 55 -6.97 -15.69 -3.50
CA GLU A 55 -6.37 -16.00 -4.80
C GLU A 55 -6.97 -15.16 -5.94
N ASN A 56 -8.28 -14.94 -5.93
CA ASN A 56 -8.96 -14.11 -6.92
C ASN A 56 -8.55 -12.65 -6.82
N ILE A 57 -8.46 -12.10 -5.61
CA ILE A 57 -7.97 -10.74 -5.38
C ILE A 57 -6.55 -10.61 -5.91
N SER A 58 -5.66 -11.53 -5.54
CA SER A 58 -4.28 -11.53 -6.03
C SER A 58 -4.21 -11.55 -7.56
N ARG A 59 -5.01 -12.40 -8.21
CA ARG A 59 -5.08 -12.49 -9.67
C ARG A 59 -5.62 -11.21 -10.31
N ALA A 60 -6.69 -10.66 -9.77
CA ALA A 60 -7.31 -9.44 -10.27
C ALA A 60 -6.34 -8.24 -10.18
N LEU A 61 -5.68 -8.07 -9.03
CA LEU A 61 -4.69 -7.01 -8.82
C LEU A 61 -3.47 -7.16 -9.75
N ARG A 62 -2.96 -8.39 -9.94
CA ARG A 62 -1.83 -8.67 -10.86
C ARG A 62 -2.16 -8.44 -12.33
N ALA A 63 -3.43 -8.58 -12.72
CA ALA A 63 -3.85 -8.40 -14.10
C ALA A 63 -3.91 -6.92 -14.53
N ARG A 64 -3.84 -6.00 -13.57
CA ARG A 64 -3.89 -4.56 -13.86
C ARG A 64 -2.59 -4.06 -14.46
N ARG A 65 -2.68 -3.19 -15.47
CA ARG A 65 -1.53 -2.58 -16.13
C ARG A 65 -0.90 -1.43 -15.34
N ASP A 66 -1.65 -0.85 -14.41
CA ASP A 66 -1.20 0.25 -13.56
C ASP A 66 -0.54 -0.23 -12.25
N VAL A 67 -0.50 -1.54 -12.00
CA VAL A 67 0.20 -2.16 -10.87
C VAL A 67 1.55 -2.69 -11.34
N ARG A 68 2.63 -2.20 -10.72
CA ARG A 68 4.01 -2.61 -11.00
C ARG A 68 4.43 -3.84 -10.20
N THR A 69 4.14 -3.86 -8.90
CA THR A 69 4.43 -5.00 -8.02
C THR A 69 3.34 -5.19 -6.98
N ILE A 70 3.15 -6.44 -6.55
CA ILE A 70 2.27 -6.80 -5.45
C ILE A 70 3.02 -7.68 -4.44
N VAL A 71 2.89 -7.36 -3.17
CA VAL A 71 3.40 -8.14 -2.05
C VAL A 71 2.22 -8.49 -1.15
N PHE A 72 2.08 -9.77 -0.82
CA PHE A 72 1.13 -10.18 0.21
C PHE A 72 1.77 -10.00 1.58
N GLU A 73 1.07 -9.30 2.47
CA GLU A 73 1.45 -9.11 3.85
C GLU A 73 0.52 -9.95 4.73
N ASP A 74 1.09 -10.97 5.39
CA ASP A 74 0.37 -11.77 6.36
C ASP A 74 0.22 -11.01 7.70
N ARG A 75 -0.63 -11.54 8.58
CA ARG A 75 -0.93 -10.89 9.88
C ARG A 75 0.31 -10.68 10.75
N ARG A 76 1.27 -11.61 10.72
CA ARG A 76 2.49 -11.50 11.53
C ARG A 76 3.39 -10.39 10.98
N THR A 77 3.57 -10.34 9.66
CA THR A 77 4.31 -9.25 9.01
C THR A 77 3.62 -7.90 9.24
N ALA A 78 2.30 -7.84 9.14
CA ALA A 78 1.53 -6.64 9.47
C ALA A 78 1.77 -6.19 10.92
N PHE A 79 1.72 -7.12 11.89
CA PHE A 79 1.99 -6.82 13.30
C PHE A 79 3.41 -6.30 13.52
N GLU A 80 4.42 -6.92 12.89
CA GLU A 80 5.81 -6.46 12.97
C GLU A 80 5.98 -5.06 12.38
N ASN A 81 5.29 -4.76 11.27
CA ASN A 81 5.30 -3.44 10.67
C ASN A 81 4.60 -2.41 11.56
N PHE A 82 3.46 -2.76 12.17
CA PHE A 82 2.74 -1.93 13.12
C PHE A 82 3.58 -1.60 14.37
N ARG A 83 4.33 -2.58 14.89
CA ARG A 83 5.32 -2.35 15.98
C ARG A 83 6.43 -1.38 15.61
N ARG A 84 6.77 -1.26 14.32
CA ARG A 84 7.83 -0.38 13.84
C ARG A 84 7.33 1.04 13.53
N SER A 85 6.03 1.24 13.33
CA SER A 85 5.48 2.51 12.83
C SER A 85 5.24 3.57 13.92
N ASP A 86 6.01 3.57 15.03
CA ASP A 86 5.80 4.42 16.21
C ASP A 86 4.32 4.46 16.66
N ALA A 87 3.67 3.29 16.67
CA ALA A 87 2.32 3.17 17.20
C ALA A 87 2.29 3.58 18.69
N ASP A 88 1.18 4.19 19.10
CA ASP A 88 0.89 4.44 20.51
C ASP A 88 1.13 3.16 21.33
N LEU A 89 1.93 3.25 22.39
CA LEU A 89 2.32 2.11 23.22
C LEU A 89 1.09 1.39 23.80
N GLU A 90 0.04 2.12 24.16
CA GLU A 90 -1.19 1.53 24.69
C GLU A 90 -1.90 0.70 23.61
N LEU A 91 -1.99 1.22 22.39
CA LEU A 91 -2.55 0.49 21.26
C LEU A 91 -1.71 -0.73 20.90
N LEU A 92 -0.38 -0.61 21.00
CA LEU A 92 0.53 -1.71 20.72
C LEU A 92 0.40 -2.87 21.71
N GLU A 93 0.21 -2.56 22.99
CA GLU A 93 -0.01 -3.57 24.04
C GLU A 93 -1.39 -4.24 23.92
N ALA A 94 -2.40 -3.50 23.44
CA ALA A 94 -3.75 -4.01 23.26
C ALA A 94 -3.94 -4.85 21.98
N THR A 95 -3.09 -4.64 20.96
CA THR A 95 -3.22 -5.28 19.66
C THR A 95 -2.49 -6.63 19.63
N ARG A 96 -3.15 -7.68 19.13
CA ARG A 96 -2.53 -8.98 18.91
C ARG A 96 -2.35 -9.26 17.42
N VAL A 97 -1.55 -10.29 17.10
CA VAL A 97 -1.31 -10.69 15.71
C VAL A 97 -2.62 -11.06 15.01
N GLU A 98 -3.53 -11.74 15.71
CA GLU A 98 -4.83 -12.14 15.19
C GLU A 98 -5.73 -10.97 14.80
N ASP A 99 -5.53 -9.80 15.42
CA ASP A 99 -6.28 -8.57 15.17
C ASP A 99 -5.78 -7.83 13.92
N MET A 100 -4.58 -8.17 13.43
CA MET A 100 -4.01 -7.53 12.26
C MET A 100 -4.70 -8.00 10.97
N PRO A 101 -5.11 -7.09 10.08
CA PRO A 101 -5.60 -7.45 8.77
C PRO A 101 -4.46 -7.97 7.89
N GLU A 102 -4.73 -9.01 7.12
CA GLU A 102 -3.88 -9.36 5.97
C GLU A 102 -4.12 -8.33 4.86
N SER A 103 -3.10 -8.07 4.04
CA SER A 103 -3.22 -7.10 2.95
C SER A 103 -2.40 -7.45 1.72
N PHE A 104 -2.80 -6.88 0.59
CA PHE A 104 -1.94 -6.78 -0.59
C PHE A 104 -1.37 -5.37 -0.67
N ARG A 105 -0.04 -5.27 -0.54
CA ARG A 105 0.74 -4.04 -0.66
C ARG A 105 1.16 -3.88 -2.12
N LEU A 106 0.74 -2.79 -2.75
CA LEU A 106 0.92 -2.54 -4.18
C LEU A 106 1.90 -1.39 -4.38
N LYS A 107 2.75 -1.53 -5.41
CA LYS A 107 3.40 -0.39 -6.05
C LYS A 107 2.80 -0.17 -7.41
N LEU A 108 2.54 1.07 -7.75
CA LEU A 108 1.98 1.44 -9.03
C LEU A 108 3.09 1.75 -10.04
N VAL A 109 2.74 1.76 -11.32
CA VAL A 109 3.61 2.31 -12.35
C VAL A 109 3.65 3.84 -12.25
N PRO A 110 4.73 4.51 -12.68
CA PRO A 110 4.80 5.97 -12.64
C PRO A 110 3.63 6.63 -13.40
N GLY A 111 2.96 7.58 -12.74
CA GLY A 111 1.83 8.32 -13.32
C GLY A 111 0.48 7.59 -13.31
N ALA A 112 0.40 6.40 -12.70
CA ALA A 112 -0.88 5.75 -12.43
C ALA A 112 -1.76 6.60 -11.49
N ASP A 113 -3.08 6.49 -11.64
CA ASP A 113 -4.07 7.03 -10.71
C ASP A 113 -4.33 6.00 -9.59
N PRO A 114 -3.89 6.25 -8.34
CA PRO A 114 -4.16 5.33 -7.23
C PRO A 114 -5.67 5.15 -7.00
N GLN A 115 -6.47 6.20 -7.17
CA GLN A 115 -7.90 6.14 -6.91
C GLN A 115 -8.64 5.18 -7.86
N ALA A 116 -8.16 5.03 -9.10
CA ALA A 116 -8.65 4.02 -10.03
C ALA A 116 -8.33 2.58 -9.58
N VAL A 117 -7.22 2.38 -8.86
CA VAL A 117 -6.84 1.09 -8.27
C VAL A 117 -7.69 0.80 -7.03
N LEU A 118 -7.86 1.78 -6.15
CA LEU A 118 -8.67 1.66 -4.94
C LEU A 118 -10.13 1.30 -5.27
N ARG A 119 -10.77 2.05 -6.19
CA ARG A 119 -12.15 1.77 -6.64
C ARG A 119 -12.30 0.36 -7.22
N ALA A 120 -11.32 -0.10 -7.99
CA ALA A 120 -11.39 -1.46 -8.54
C ALA A 120 -11.14 -2.55 -7.49
N ALA A 121 -10.33 -2.27 -6.46
CA ALA A 121 -10.02 -3.22 -5.41
C ALA A 121 -11.18 -3.38 -4.42
N ILE A 122 -11.86 -2.29 -4.05
CA ILE A 122 -12.88 -2.28 -3.01
C ILE A 122 -14.15 -3.06 -3.40
N ASP A 123 -14.35 -3.28 -4.71
CA ASP A 123 -15.44 -4.08 -5.29
C ASP A 123 -15.16 -5.60 -5.29
N LEU A 124 -13.93 -6.03 -4.96
CA LEU A 124 -13.58 -7.44 -4.95
C LEU A 124 -14.12 -8.13 -3.67
N PRO A 125 -14.81 -9.30 -3.80
CA PRO A 125 -15.22 -10.08 -2.65
C PRO A 125 -14.04 -10.46 -1.75
N GLY A 126 -14.21 -10.26 -0.44
CA GLY A 126 -13.17 -10.50 0.56
C GLY A 126 -12.25 -9.30 0.83
N VAL A 127 -12.43 -8.16 0.16
CA VAL A 127 -11.74 -6.89 0.48
C VAL A 127 -12.55 -6.10 1.50
N SER A 128 -11.88 -5.64 2.55
CA SER A 128 -12.49 -4.82 3.61
C SER A 128 -12.36 -3.33 3.33
N ASN A 129 -11.15 -2.88 3.03
CA ASN A 129 -10.83 -1.50 2.70
C ASN A 129 -9.62 -1.41 1.76
N ALA A 130 -9.47 -0.29 1.05
CA ALA A 130 -8.31 0.03 0.24
C ALA A 130 -7.83 1.46 0.56
N VAL A 131 -6.53 1.63 0.75
CA VAL A 131 -5.93 2.87 1.26
C VAL A 131 -4.84 3.36 0.32
N ASP A 132 -4.85 4.66 0.03
CA ASP A 132 -3.79 5.36 -0.70
C ASP A 132 -2.69 5.78 0.29
N GLU A 133 -1.73 4.87 0.47
CA GLU A 133 -0.58 5.04 1.34
C GLU A 133 0.37 6.13 0.82
N GLY A 134 0.38 6.34 -0.50
CA GLY A 134 1.11 7.43 -1.14
C GLY A 134 0.57 8.78 -0.69
N CYS A 135 -0.75 8.94 -0.76
CA CYS A 135 -1.43 10.15 -0.30
C CYS A 135 -1.23 10.39 1.19
N LEU A 136 -1.52 9.40 2.06
CA LEU A 136 -1.37 9.56 3.52
C LEU A 136 0.06 9.94 3.93
N ARG A 137 1.06 9.41 3.23
CA ARG A 137 2.47 9.75 3.48
C ARG A 137 2.81 11.18 3.07
N ASN A 138 2.24 11.66 1.98
CA ASN A 138 2.55 12.97 1.43
C ASN A 138 1.73 14.09 2.09
N ASP A 139 0.54 13.77 2.60
CA ASP A 139 -0.43 14.71 3.19
C ASP A 139 -0.94 14.24 4.57
N PRO A 140 -0.07 14.06 5.57
CA PRO A 140 -0.43 13.45 6.86
C PRO A 140 -1.44 14.27 7.71
N ASN A 141 -1.66 15.54 7.37
CA ASN A 141 -2.56 16.45 8.09
C ASN A 141 -3.95 16.61 7.43
N ASP A 142 -4.18 15.99 6.26
CA ASP A 142 -5.44 16.08 5.51
C ASP A 142 -5.81 14.70 4.93
N SER A 143 -5.88 13.70 5.81
CA SER A 143 -6.17 12.32 5.44
C SER A 143 -7.54 12.14 4.77
N GLY A 144 -8.51 13.02 5.06
CA GLY A 144 -9.83 12.99 4.42
C GLY A 144 -9.80 13.24 2.92
N ARG A 145 -8.69 13.76 2.39
CA ARG A 145 -8.46 13.91 0.95
C ARG A 145 -7.95 12.64 0.26
N CYS A 146 -7.46 11.69 1.05
CA CYS A 146 -6.91 10.42 0.60
C CYS A 146 -7.95 9.29 0.56
N ASP A 147 -9.10 9.52 1.18
CA ASP A 147 -10.20 8.56 1.20
C ASP A 147 -10.77 8.37 -0.22
N VAL A 148 -11.10 7.12 -0.53
CA VAL A 148 -11.92 6.81 -1.70
C VAL A 148 -13.26 7.49 -1.47
N LEU A 149 -13.66 8.38 -2.38
CA LEU A 149 -15.02 8.90 -2.39
C LEU A 149 -15.97 7.71 -2.60
N ASP A 150 -16.49 7.16 -1.50
CA ASP A 150 -17.69 6.34 -1.49
C ASP A 150 -18.83 7.24 -2.01
N GLU A 151 -19.12 7.19 -3.31
CA GLU A 151 -20.42 7.64 -3.84
C GLU A 151 -21.49 6.56 -3.63
#